data_AF-A0A5N9A430-F1
#
_entry.id   AF-A0A5N9A430-F1
#
_cell.length_a   1.000
_cell.length_b   1.000
_cell.length_c   1.000
_cell.angle_alpha   90.00
_cell.angle_beta   90.00
_cell.angle_gamma   90.00
#
_symmetry.space_group_name_H-M   'P 1'
#
loop_
_entity.id
_entity.type
_entity.pdbx_description
1 polymer ?
#
loop_
_entity_poly.entity_id
_entity_poly.type
_entity_poly.pdbx_seq_one_letter_code
_entity_poly.pdbx_strand_id
1 'polypeptide(L)'
;MEPGQAFRFAVIMYACCVVAQLVEAEITWRVHPQEGASIDPSSGLLKVDPATSHGSVFKVSADVENGAYNPSTEVTVITQEENPLVGSWREGDTGNVGELLFTADGQYAATWTMLEDYMDLFGTYELDTTTGTVELNYEWDRIETAGFSGTGSYRIEDDGSLVLEGICSGGPDSKLGTGEEVCTHRFLPRS
;
A
#
# COMPACT_ATOMS: atom_id res chain seq x y z
N MET A 1 -1.24 -6.28 -7.38
CA MET A 1 -0.91 -7.72 -7.47
C MET A 1 0.18 -7.90 -8.51
N GLU A 2 0.99 -8.96 -8.41
CA GLU A 2 2.02 -9.28 -9.43
C GLU A 2 1.52 -10.28 -10.47
N PRO A 3 2.12 -10.33 -11.68
CA PRO A 3 1.83 -11.38 -12.65
C PRO A 3 2.00 -12.79 -12.07
N GLY A 4 1.05 -13.68 -12.32
CA GLY A 4 1.06 -15.06 -11.81
C GLY A 4 0.54 -15.23 -10.38
N GLN A 5 0.24 -14.15 -9.66
CA GLN A 5 -0.35 -14.23 -8.32
C GLN A 5 -1.83 -14.61 -8.34
N ALA A 6 -2.29 -15.15 -7.21
CA ALA A 6 -3.69 -15.44 -6.96
C ALA A 6 -4.13 -14.82 -5.62
N PHE A 7 -5.35 -14.29 -5.57
CA PHE A 7 -5.92 -13.68 -4.37
C PHE A 7 -7.40 -14.03 -4.25
N ARG A 8 -7.85 -14.36 -3.04
CA ARG A 8 -9.27 -14.67 -2.78
C ARG A 8 -9.96 -13.44 -2.22
N PHE A 9 -10.91 -12.91 -2.98
CA PHE A 9 -11.76 -11.82 -2.53
C PHE A 9 -12.87 -12.32 -1.60
N ALA A 10 -13.30 -11.43 -0.71
CA ALA A 10 -14.47 -11.60 0.13
C ALA A 10 -15.25 -10.29 0.16
N VAL A 11 -16.57 -10.39 0.36
CA VAL A 11 -17.42 -9.22 0.65
C VAL A 11 -17.52 -9.11 2.16
N ILE A 12 -17.18 -7.95 2.70
CA ILE A 12 -17.33 -7.64 4.12
C ILE A 12 -18.37 -6.54 4.33
N MET A 13 -19.07 -6.60 5.45
CA MET A 13 -19.89 -5.51 5.97
C MET A 13 -19.29 -5.01 7.29
N TYR A 14 -19.43 -3.72 7.57
CA TYR A 14 -19.05 -3.17 8.86
C TYR A 14 -20.26 -3.12 9.79
N ALA A 15 -20.31 -4.04 10.76
CA ALA A 15 -21.34 -4.08 11.80
C ALA A 15 -20.96 -3.11 12.93
N CYS A 16 -21.39 -1.84 12.81
CA CYS A 16 -20.87 -0.72 13.59
C CYS A 16 -19.37 -0.45 13.30
N CYS A 17 -18.94 0.80 13.38
CA CYS A 17 -17.81 1.43 12.67
C CYS A 17 -16.43 0.72 12.69
N VAL A 18 -16.24 -0.37 13.44
CA VAL A 18 -14.96 -1.06 13.64
C VAL A 18 -15.01 -2.58 13.47
N VAL A 19 -16.19 -3.21 13.32
CA VAL A 19 -16.28 -4.67 13.21
C VAL A 19 -16.58 -5.09 11.78
N ALA A 20 -15.55 -5.56 11.08
CA ALA A 20 -15.72 -6.21 9.78
C ALA A 20 -16.30 -7.63 9.96
N GLN A 21 -17.37 -7.93 9.24
CA GLN A 21 -18.01 -9.25 9.19
C GLN A 21 -18.09 -9.72 7.75
N LEU A 22 -17.81 -11.01 7.51
CA LEU A 22 -18.00 -11.61 6.20
C LEU A 22 -19.50 -11.63 5.86
N VAL A 23 -19.83 -11.25 4.62
CA VAL A 23 -21.19 -11.40 4.11
C VAL A 23 -21.43 -12.85 3.75
N GLU A 24 -22.26 -13.53 4.53
CA GLU A 24 -22.71 -14.90 4.26
C GLU A 24 -23.94 -14.87 3.34
N ALA A 25 -23.70 -14.73 2.04
CA ALA A 25 -24.75 -14.71 1.01
C ALA A 25 -24.32 -15.46 -0.25
N GLU A 26 -25.26 -15.68 -1.16
CA GLU A 26 -24.93 -16.14 -2.52
C GLU A 26 -24.23 -15.00 -3.27
N ILE A 27 -23.00 -15.25 -3.71
CA ILE A 27 -22.17 -14.26 -4.40
C ILE A 27 -21.63 -14.86 -5.70
N THR A 28 -21.86 -14.16 -6.80
CA THR A 28 -21.23 -14.49 -8.09
C THR A 28 -20.16 -13.47 -8.43
N TRP A 29 -18.92 -13.93 -8.60
CA TRP A 29 -17.77 -13.09 -8.89
C TRP A 29 -17.51 -12.92 -10.39
N ARG A 30 -17.11 -11.72 -10.80
CA ARG A 30 -16.74 -11.38 -12.19
C ARG A 30 -15.52 -10.47 -12.23
N VAL A 31 -14.69 -10.63 -13.27
CA VAL A 31 -13.52 -9.78 -13.55
C VAL A 31 -13.58 -9.24 -14.97
N HIS A 32 -13.20 -7.97 -15.15
CA HIS A 32 -13.10 -7.32 -16.45
C HIS A 32 -11.83 -6.44 -16.53
N PRO A 33 -11.08 -6.46 -17.65
CA PRO A 33 -11.21 -7.40 -18.78
C PRO A 33 -10.90 -8.85 -18.36
N GLN A 34 -11.28 -9.83 -19.20
CA GLN A 34 -10.98 -11.26 -18.97
C GLN A 34 -9.64 -11.67 -19.61
N GLU A 35 -9.02 -10.79 -20.39
CA GLU A 35 -7.69 -11.01 -20.96
C GLU A 35 -6.63 -10.69 -19.89
N GLY A 36 -5.79 -11.67 -19.55
CA GLY A 36 -4.72 -11.51 -18.55
C GLY A 36 -5.15 -11.75 -17.10
N ALA A 37 -6.43 -12.05 -16.84
CA ALA A 37 -6.89 -12.51 -15.52
C ALA A 37 -8.16 -13.34 -15.60
N SER A 38 -8.32 -14.26 -14.66
CA SER A 38 -9.54 -15.05 -14.48
C SER A 38 -9.96 -15.05 -13.02
N ILE A 39 -11.27 -15.11 -12.75
CA ILE A 39 -11.81 -15.25 -11.40
C ILE A 39 -12.75 -16.45 -11.33
N ASP A 40 -12.61 -17.26 -10.28
CA ASP A 40 -13.57 -18.32 -10.01
C ASP A 40 -14.90 -17.69 -9.52
N PRO A 41 -16.02 -17.89 -10.26
CA PRO A 41 -17.27 -17.18 -9.98
C PRO A 41 -17.89 -17.57 -8.64
N SER A 42 -17.56 -18.74 -8.10
CA SER A 42 -18.15 -19.26 -6.85
C SER A 42 -17.38 -18.88 -5.59
N SER A 43 -16.06 -18.71 -5.73
CA SER A 43 -15.16 -18.64 -4.59
C SER A 43 -14.37 -17.34 -4.52
N GLY A 44 -14.46 -16.49 -5.55
CA GLY A 44 -13.80 -15.18 -5.60
C GLY A 44 -12.28 -15.27 -5.75
N LEU A 45 -11.75 -16.44 -6.13
CA LEU A 45 -10.31 -16.61 -6.37
C LEU A 45 -9.93 -15.98 -7.71
N LEU A 46 -9.36 -14.78 -7.66
CA LEU A 46 -8.74 -14.11 -8.80
C LEU A 46 -7.35 -14.71 -9.05
N LYS A 47 -7.01 -14.91 -10.31
CA LYS A 47 -5.68 -15.27 -10.80
C LYS A 47 -5.28 -14.31 -11.90
N VAL A 48 -4.10 -13.71 -11.79
CA VAL A 48 -3.50 -12.89 -12.84
C VAL A 48 -2.58 -13.79 -13.66
N ASP A 49 -2.69 -13.76 -14.98
CA ASP A 49 -1.84 -14.57 -15.84
C ASP A 49 -0.37 -14.13 -15.70
N PRO A 50 0.61 -15.05 -15.74
CA PRO A 50 2.04 -14.69 -15.64
C PRO A 50 2.54 -13.77 -16.77
N ALA A 51 1.84 -13.75 -17.90
CA ALA A 51 2.19 -12.92 -19.06
C ALA A 51 1.54 -11.53 -19.04
N THR A 52 0.74 -11.21 -18.02
CA THR A 52 0.03 -9.94 -17.93
C THR A 52 1.01 -8.80 -17.69
N SER A 53 0.94 -7.78 -18.53
CA SER A 53 1.82 -6.62 -18.46
C SER A 53 1.61 -5.79 -17.20
N HIS A 54 2.69 -5.17 -16.72
CA HIS A 54 2.64 -4.08 -15.75
C HIS A 54 1.63 -3.00 -16.17
N GLY A 55 0.93 -2.41 -15.20
CA GLY A 55 -0.05 -1.35 -15.40
C GLY A 55 -1.42 -1.84 -15.89
N SER A 56 -1.60 -3.14 -16.12
CA SER A 56 -2.92 -3.71 -16.43
C SER A 56 -3.85 -3.54 -15.23
N VAL A 57 -5.08 -3.07 -15.47
CA VAL A 57 -6.09 -2.85 -14.42
C VAL A 57 -7.28 -3.77 -14.64
N PHE A 58 -7.67 -4.50 -13.60
CA PHE A 58 -8.83 -5.38 -13.59
C PHE A 58 -9.88 -4.89 -12.60
N LYS A 59 -11.10 -4.69 -13.07
CA LYS A 59 -12.26 -4.49 -12.20
C LYS A 59 -12.80 -5.83 -11.75
N VAL A 60 -12.72 -6.09 -10.45
CA VAL A 60 -13.36 -7.23 -9.79
C VAL A 60 -14.70 -6.78 -9.23
N SER A 61 -15.75 -7.55 -9.46
CA SER A 61 -17.10 -7.27 -8.96
C SER A 61 -17.72 -8.52 -8.34
N ALA A 62 -18.50 -8.30 -7.28
CA ALA A 62 -19.31 -9.32 -6.64
C ALA A 62 -20.79 -8.98 -6.84
N ASP A 63 -21.54 -9.90 -7.42
CA ASP A 63 -22.99 -9.85 -7.53
C ASP A 63 -23.58 -10.60 -6.33
N VAL A 64 -24.11 -9.87 -5.36
CA VAL A 64 -24.61 -10.40 -4.09
C VAL A 64 -26.13 -10.55 -4.18
N GLU A 65 -26.64 -11.75 -3.90
CA GLU A 65 -28.07 -12.09 -3.92
C GLU A 65 -28.78 -11.66 -5.22
N ASN A 66 -28.22 -12.03 -6.38
CA ASN A 66 -28.78 -11.73 -7.70
C ASN A 66 -29.00 -10.23 -7.94
N GLY A 67 -28.01 -9.42 -7.56
CA GLY A 67 -27.93 -8.01 -7.87
C GLY A 67 -28.47 -7.09 -6.79
N ALA A 68 -28.83 -7.62 -5.61
CA ALA A 68 -29.23 -6.81 -4.47
C ALA A 68 -28.11 -5.81 -4.07
N TYR A 69 -26.86 -6.27 -4.13
CA TYR A 69 -25.67 -5.43 -3.98
C TYR A 69 -24.60 -5.84 -5.00
N ASN A 70 -23.85 -4.84 -5.50
CA ASN A 70 -22.84 -5.05 -6.54
C ASN A 70 -21.51 -4.32 -6.22
N PRO A 71 -20.85 -4.61 -5.08
CA PRO A 71 -19.55 -4.01 -4.78
C PRO A 71 -18.50 -4.37 -5.84
N SER A 72 -17.57 -3.45 -6.07
CA SER A 72 -16.45 -3.65 -6.98
C SER A 72 -15.19 -2.96 -6.50
N THR A 73 -14.04 -3.47 -6.92
CA THR A 73 -12.71 -2.90 -6.67
C THR A 73 -11.84 -3.05 -7.90
N GLU A 74 -10.77 -2.26 -7.99
CA GLU A 74 -9.78 -2.34 -9.06
C GLU A 74 -8.52 -3.02 -8.56
N VAL A 75 -7.93 -3.85 -9.41
CA VAL A 75 -6.69 -4.59 -9.17
C VAL A 75 -5.70 -4.16 -10.23
N THR A 76 -4.68 -3.43 -9.82
CA THR A 76 -3.56 -3.05 -10.69
C THR A 76 -2.48 -4.12 -10.64
N VAL A 77 -2.01 -4.53 -11.81
CA VAL A 77 -0.86 -5.43 -11.98
C VAL A 77 0.41 -4.62 -11.95
N ILE A 78 1.30 -4.96 -11.03
CA ILE A 78 2.61 -4.32 -10.89
C ILE A 78 3.69 -5.38 -10.76
N THR A 79 4.80 -5.14 -11.43
CA THR A 79 6.04 -5.88 -11.32
C THR A 79 6.99 -5.15 -10.37
N GLN A 80 7.79 -5.90 -9.60
CA GLN A 80 8.78 -5.31 -8.69
C GLN A 80 9.85 -4.47 -9.42
N GLU A 81 10.16 -4.81 -10.68
CA GLU A 81 11.10 -4.05 -11.50
C GLU A 81 10.61 -2.62 -11.75
N GLU A 82 9.31 -2.45 -12.00
CA GLU A 82 8.72 -1.15 -12.32
C GLU A 82 8.35 -0.36 -11.06
N ASN A 83 7.99 -1.06 -9.98
CA ASN A 83 7.75 -0.43 -8.69
C ASN A 83 8.13 -1.39 -7.54
N PRO A 84 9.37 -1.30 -7.05
CA PRO A 84 9.87 -2.19 -6.00
C PRO A 84 9.33 -1.85 -4.61
N LEU A 85 8.64 -0.72 -4.44
CA LEU A 85 8.15 -0.27 -3.15
C LEU A 85 6.79 -0.86 -2.81
N VAL A 86 5.99 -1.30 -3.79
CA VAL A 86 4.63 -1.81 -3.54
C VAL A 86 4.66 -2.98 -2.57
N GLY A 87 3.96 -2.82 -1.44
CA GLY A 87 3.97 -3.78 -0.36
C GLY A 87 3.84 -3.12 1.00
N SER A 88 3.80 -3.98 2.03
CA SER A 88 3.81 -3.56 3.43
C SER A 88 5.20 -3.77 4.00
N TRP A 89 5.65 -2.78 4.77
CA TRP A 89 7.00 -2.66 5.30
C TRP A 89 6.91 -2.32 6.78
N ARG A 90 7.84 -2.84 7.57
CA ARG A 90 7.95 -2.56 9.00
C ARG A 90 9.37 -2.10 9.32
N GLU A 91 9.52 -0.98 10.01
CA GLU A 91 10.87 -0.50 10.33
C GLU A 91 11.59 -1.47 11.27
N GLY A 92 12.84 -1.77 10.96
CA GLY A 92 13.70 -2.67 11.72
C GLY A 92 14.65 -1.98 12.69
N ASP A 93 14.92 -0.69 12.48
CA ASP A 93 16.02 0.02 13.13
C ASP A 93 15.53 0.99 14.23
N THR A 94 15.04 2.18 13.83
CA THR A 94 14.81 3.29 14.77
C THR A 94 13.46 3.19 15.50
N GLY A 95 12.46 2.57 14.86
CA GLY A 95 11.13 2.36 15.42
C GLY A 95 10.22 3.58 15.39
N ASN A 96 10.63 4.65 14.71
CA ASN A 96 9.83 5.87 14.53
C ASN A 96 8.71 5.67 13.49
N VAL A 97 8.90 4.75 12.54
CA VAL A 97 7.92 4.33 11.54
C VAL A 97 7.47 2.91 11.84
N GLY A 98 6.27 2.75 12.38
CA GLY A 98 5.73 1.44 12.72
C GLY A 98 5.51 0.60 11.47
N GLU A 99 4.68 1.10 10.56
CA GLU A 99 4.26 0.43 9.34
C GLU A 99 4.27 1.43 8.18
N LEU A 100 4.75 0.99 7.03
CA LEU A 100 4.72 1.74 5.78
C LEU A 100 4.10 0.85 4.71
N LEU A 101 3.07 1.35 4.04
CA LEU A 101 2.36 0.66 2.98
C LEU A 101 2.46 1.51 1.71
N PHE A 102 3.00 0.95 0.65
CA PHE A 102 2.89 1.53 -0.69
C PHE A 102 1.91 0.70 -1.52
N THR A 103 0.96 1.38 -2.12
CA THR A 103 -0.04 0.76 -2.99
C THR A 103 0.35 0.94 -4.45
N ALA A 104 -0.24 0.10 -5.30
CA ALA A 104 0.05 0.08 -6.73
C ALA A 104 -0.45 1.30 -7.49
N ASP A 105 -1.45 1.99 -6.97
CA ASP A 105 -2.05 3.20 -7.53
C ASP A 105 -1.33 4.48 -7.10
N GLY A 106 -0.12 4.37 -6.55
CA GLY A 106 0.70 5.53 -6.21
C GLY A 106 0.33 6.19 -4.88
N GLN A 107 -0.43 5.51 -4.01
CA GLN A 107 -0.70 5.98 -2.66
C GLN A 107 0.24 5.34 -1.64
N TYR A 108 0.47 6.03 -0.52
CA TYR A 108 1.12 5.44 0.62
C TYR A 108 0.37 5.74 1.92
N ALA A 109 0.54 4.85 2.89
CA ALA A 109 0.15 5.06 4.27
C ALA A 109 1.34 4.77 5.18
N ALA A 110 1.55 5.61 6.18
CA ALA A 110 2.61 5.41 7.18
C ALA A 110 2.03 5.58 8.58
N THR A 111 2.40 4.69 9.49
CA THR A 111 2.16 4.88 10.92
C THR A 111 3.45 5.37 11.56
N TRP A 112 3.41 6.59 12.10
CA TRP A 112 4.53 7.14 12.86
C TRP A 112 4.25 7.05 14.34
N THR A 113 5.18 6.38 15.03
CA THR A 113 5.15 6.25 16.48
C THR A 113 6.11 7.28 17.04
N MET A 114 5.55 8.27 17.73
CA MET A 114 6.30 9.27 18.48
C MET A 114 6.02 9.03 19.96
N LEU A 115 6.94 9.43 20.83
CA LEU A 115 6.94 9.10 22.27
C LEU A 115 5.55 8.94 22.92
N GLU A 116 4.68 9.95 22.81
CA GLU A 116 3.29 9.90 23.32
C GLU A 116 2.22 10.05 22.23
N ASP A 117 2.61 10.32 20.98
CA ASP A 117 1.68 10.65 19.89
C ASP A 117 1.77 9.63 18.74
N TYR A 118 0.59 9.21 18.28
CA TYR A 118 0.41 8.33 17.13
C TYR A 118 -0.12 9.16 15.96
N MET A 119 0.56 9.09 14.82
CA MET A 119 0.08 9.74 13.60
C MET A 119 0.00 8.75 12.44
N ASP A 120 -1.17 8.70 11.83
CA ASP A 120 -1.33 8.13 10.50
C ASP A 120 -1.09 9.21 9.46
N LEU A 121 -0.17 8.94 8.54
CA LEU A 121 -0.04 9.71 7.33
C LEU A 121 -0.60 8.96 6.15
N PHE A 122 -1.13 9.76 5.23
CA PHE A 122 -1.55 9.30 3.93
C PHE A 122 -1.12 10.31 2.89
N GLY A 123 -0.82 9.82 1.70
CA GLY A 123 -0.51 10.68 0.58
C GLY A 123 -0.22 9.89 -0.68
N THR A 124 0.41 10.56 -1.62
CA THR A 124 0.86 9.96 -2.87
C THR A 124 2.38 9.83 -2.88
N TYR A 125 2.91 8.93 -3.69
CA TYR A 125 4.34 8.83 -3.88
C TYR A 125 4.68 8.76 -5.36
N GLU A 126 5.84 9.34 -5.68
CA GLU A 126 6.44 9.25 -7.00
C GLU A 126 7.81 8.57 -6.87
N LEU A 127 8.16 7.82 -7.91
CA LEU A 127 9.36 7.01 -7.93
C LEU A 127 10.05 7.10 -9.28
N ASP A 128 11.37 7.27 -9.24
CA ASP A 128 12.24 7.14 -10.40
C ASP A 128 13.12 5.90 -10.22
N THR A 129 12.78 4.82 -10.94
CA THR A 129 13.54 3.56 -10.94
C THR A 129 14.94 3.69 -11.53
N THR A 130 15.18 4.71 -12.37
CA THR A 130 16.49 4.91 -13.00
C THR A 130 17.48 5.53 -12.04
N THR A 131 17.03 6.51 -11.25
CA THR A 131 17.89 7.24 -10.32
C THR A 131 17.82 6.72 -8.89
N GLY A 132 16.81 5.90 -8.55
CA GLY A 132 16.54 5.47 -7.18
C GLY A 132 15.94 6.59 -6.33
N THR A 133 15.30 7.58 -6.94
CA THR A 133 14.68 8.72 -6.23
C THR A 133 13.25 8.38 -5.84
N VAL A 134 12.84 8.83 -4.66
CA VAL A 134 11.46 8.72 -4.17
C VAL A 134 11.00 10.06 -3.58
N GLU A 135 9.75 10.41 -3.84
CA GLU A 135 9.09 11.57 -3.25
C GLU A 135 7.75 11.15 -2.63
N LEU A 136 7.62 11.37 -1.33
CA LEU A 136 6.40 11.16 -0.55
C LEU A 136 5.65 12.50 -0.45
N ASN A 137 4.62 12.64 -1.26
CA ASN A 137 3.74 13.80 -1.30
C ASN A 137 2.67 13.66 -0.23
N TYR A 138 2.76 14.48 0.82
CA TYR A 138 1.80 14.48 1.91
C TYR A 138 0.55 15.31 1.56
N GLU A 139 -0.64 14.72 1.71
CA GLU A 139 -1.89 15.32 1.19
C GLU A 139 -2.66 16.21 2.20
N TRP A 140 -2.08 16.60 3.34
CA TRP A 140 -2.84 17.35 4.36
C TRP A 140 -2.27 18.72 4.78
N ASP A 141 -3.18 19.70 4.89
CA ASP A 141 -2.99 21.08 5.32
C ASP A 141 -3.00 21.28 6.85
N ARG A 142 -3.25 20.23 7.65
CA ARG A 142 -3.49 20.39 9.10
C ARG A 142 -2.25 20.40 9.99
N ILE A 143 -1.11 19.90 9.52
CA ILE A 143 0.11 19.85 10.32
C ILE A 143 1.29 20.17 9.40
N GLU A 144 1.66 21.45 9.32
CA GLU A 144 3.02 21.80 8.92
C GLU A 144 3.96 21.20 9.97
N THR A 145 4.73 20.22 9.52
CA THR A 145 5.60 19.47 10.40
C THR A 145 7.02 19.93 10.14
N ALA A 146 7.50 20.86 10.97
CA ALA A 146 8.83 21.43 10.81
C ALA A 146 9.89 20.31 10.72
N GLY A 147 10.70 20.32 9.67
CA GLY A 147 11.73 19.30 9.43
C GLY A 147 11.23 18.00 8.81
N PHE A 148 9.95 17.87 8.44
CA PHE A 148 9.54 16.77 7.56
C PHE A 148 10.09 17.01 6.15
N SER A 149 10.71 15.98 5.57
CA SER A 149 11.12 15.94 4.17
C SER A 149 10.65 14.62 3.57
N GLY A 150 9.76 14.70 2.57
CA GLY A 150 9.28 13.55 1.81
C GLY A 150 10.17 13.16 0.64
N THR A 151 11.23 13.92 0.35
CA THR A 151 12.09 13.69 -0.82
C THR A 151 13.38 13.02 -0.42
N GLY A 152 13.75 11.94 -1.12
CA GLY A 152 14.95 11.19 -0.82
C GLY A 152 15.28 10.15 -1.90
N SER A 153 16.05 9.16 -1.49
CA SER A 153 16.38 8.00 -2.30
C SER A 153 15.93 6.72 -1.63
N TYR A 154 15.73 5.68 -2.44
CA TYR A 154 15.41 4.36 -1.97
C TYR A 154 16.37 3.33 -2.56
N ARG A 155 16.52 2.21 -1.87
CA ARG A 155 17.19 1.02 -2.38
C ARG A 155 16.61 -0.23 -1.75
N ILE A 156 16.46 -1.27 -2.56
CA ILE A 156 16.19 -2.62 -2.07
C ILE A 156 17.52 -3.34 -1.92
N GLU A 157 17.77 -3.84 -0.72
CA GLU A 157 18.97 -4.59 -0.37
C GLU A 157 18.88 -6.06 -0.83
N ASP A 158 20.02 -6.76 -0.86
CA ASP A 158 20.08 -8.19 -1.23
C ASP A 158 19.23 -9.09 -0.31
N ASP A 159 18.96 -8.66 0.93
CA ASP A 159 18.10 -9.35 1.89
C ASP A 159 16.60 -9.02 1.74
N GLY A 160 16.25 -8.22 0.73
CA GLY A 160 14.89 -7.75 0.45
C GLY A 160 14.41 -6.61 1.35
N SER A 161 15.27 -6.05 2.20
CA SER A 161 14.92 -4.87 2.99
C SER A 161 14.90 -3.61 2.14
N LEU A 162 13.97 -2.71 2.47
CA LEU A 162 13.88 -1.38 1.89
C LEU A 162 14.68 -0.41 2.76
N VAL A 163 15.56 0.36 2.15
CA VAL A 163 16.23 1.48 2.80
C VAL A 163 15.78 2.78 2.14
N LEU A 164 15.33 3.74 2.96
CA LEU A 164 15.01 5.11 2.56
C LEU A 164 16.05 6.06 3.17
N GLU A 165 16.63 6.93 2.35
CA GLU A 165 17.65 7.91 2.75
C GLU A 165 17.24 9.31 2.30
N GLY A 166 17.32 10.31 3.19
CA GLY A 166 16.87 11.69 2.95
C GLY A 166 15.39 11.94 3.28
N ILE A 167 14.64 10.89 3.62
CA ILE A 167 13.25 11.00 4.09
C ILE A 167 13.27 11.28 5.58
N CYS A 168 13.02 12.53 5.96
CA CYS A 168 13.14 12.98 7.34
C CYS A 168 11.78 13.01 8.00
N SER A 169 11.62 12.30 9.12
CA SER A 169 10.35 12.24 9.87
C SER A 169 10.13 13.43 10.82
N GLY A 170 10.84 14.55 10.65
CA GLY A 170 10.78 15.73 11.54
C GLY A 170 12.09 16.01 12.30
N GLY A 171 12.23 17.24 12.80
CA GLY A 171 13.40 17.70 13.58
C GLY A 171 13.07 18.13 15.02
N PRO A 172 14.04 18.70 15.77
CA PRO A 172 13.91 19.03 17.20
C PRO A 172 12.77 20.00 17.56
N ASP A 173 12.39 20.85 16.60
CA ASP A 173 11.31 21.85 16.74
C ASP A 173 9.98 21.35 16.14
N SER A 174 9.94 20.10 15.68
CA SER A 174 8.71 19.50 15.17
C SER A 174 7.76 19.21 16.32
N LYS A 175 6.45 19.21 16.02
CA LYS A 175 5.46 18.58 16.91
C LYS A 175 5.70 17.06 17.07
N LEU A 176 6.63 16.49 16.30
CA LEU A 176 6.94 15.07 16.25
C LEU A 176 8.07 14.65 17.21
N GLY A 177 8.71 15.60 17.91
CA GLY A 177 9.65 15.31 19.00
C GLY A 177 10.83 16.28 19.08
N THR A 178 11.51 16.29 20.23
CA THR A 178 12.70 17.11 20.54
C THR A 178 14.03 16.44 20.20
N GLY A 179 14.00 15.40 19.34
CA GLY A 179 15.15 14.55 19.00
C GLY A 179 15.92 15.00 17.78
N GLU A 180 17.08 14.36 17.53
CA GLU A 180 17.83 14.52 16.28
C GLU A 180 16.97 14.10 15.08
N GLU A 181 17.12 14.82 13.97
CA GLU A 181 16.45 14.54 12.71
C GLU A 181 16.82 13.13 12.22
N VAL A 182 15.83 12.24 12.07
CA VAL A 182 16.04 10.90 11.53
C VAL A 182 15.64 10.91 10.06
N CYS A 183 16.64 10.80 9.19
CA CYS A 183 16.47 10.83 7.73
C CYS A 183 16.84 9.51 7.04
N THR A 184 17.08 8.46 7.81
CA THR A 184 17.45 7.15 7.27
C THR A 184 16.66 6.07 7.97
N HIS A 185 15.97 5.26 7.17
CA HIS A 185 15.06 4.24 7.64
C HIS A 185 15.33 2.92 6.92
N ARG A 186 15.40 1.83 7.67
CA ARG A 186 15.46 0.47 7.12
C ARG A 186 14.19 -0.27 7.49
N PHE A 187 13.55 -0.87 6.50
CA PHE A 187 12.32 -1.63 6.64
C PHE A 187 12.49 -3.06 6.18
N LEU A 188 11.82 -3.97 6.89
CA LEU A 188 11.67 -5.36 6.52
C LEU A 188 10.30 -5.56 5.85
N PRO A 189 10.22 -6.36 4.77
CA PRO A 189 8.96 -6.66 4.12
C PRO A 189 8.04 -7.46 5.06
N ARG A 190 6.74 -7.14 5.05
CA ARG A 190 5.71 -7.98 5.67
C ARG A 190 5.09 -8.87 4.60
N SER A 191 5.15 -10.17 4.86
CA SER A 191 4.50 -11.23 4.08
C SER A 191 2.97 -11.15 4.14
#